data_AF-A0A4R2R446-F1
#
_entry.id   AF-A0A4R2R446-F1
#
_cell.length_a   1.000
_cell.length_b   1.000
_cell.length_c   1.000
_cell.angle_alpha   90.00
_cell.angle_beta   90.00
_cell.angle_gamma   90.00
#
_symmetry.space_group_name_H-M   'P 1'
#
loop_
_entity.id
_entity.type
_entity.pdbx_description
1 polymer ?
#
loop_
_entity_poly.entity_id
_entity_poly.type
_entity_poly.pdbx_seq_one_letter_code
_entity_poly.pdbx_strand_id
1 'polypeptide(L)'
;MHSARQSREIVTAVAIANAEEEGITTLALPTLTPEQRAEALAKAAEARKARSELLASIKSGKQSIDKVLNKAKEDKTIGKTKVTALLKAVPGLGAVKVAALLEQTGIDPDRRAAGLGERQREALIQALK
;
A
#
# COMPACT_ATOMS: atom_id res chain seq x y z
N MET A 1 16.62 34.15 -51.71
CA MET A 1 15.61 33.47 -50.86
C MET A 1 16.03 32.05 -50.44
N HIS A 2 17.28 31.80 -50.03
CA HIS A 2 17.72 30.42 -49.71
C HIS A 2 18.49 30.25 -48.37
N SER A 3 18.67 31.31 -47.57
CA SER A 3 19.59 31.23 -46.41
C SER A 3 18.93 30.98 -45.04
N ALA A 4 17.60 30.95 -44.94
CA ALA A 4 16.90 30.89 -43.65
C ALA A 4 16.24 29.53 -43.32
N ARG A 5 16.24 28.57 -44.26
CA ARG A 5 15.73 27.21 -44.01
C ARG A 5 16.80 26.26 -43.48
N GLN A 6 18.06 26.43 -43.91
CA GLN A 6 19.14 25.50 -43.57
C GLN A 6 19.62 25.63 -42.12
N SER A 7 19.41 26.79 -41.48
CA SER A 7 19.79 27.03 -40.08
C SER A 7 18.82 26.44 -39.06
N ARG A 8 17.58 26.09 -39.46
CA ARG A 8 16.57 25.54 -38.54
C ARG A 8 16.70 24.01 -38.37
N GLU A 9 17.20 23.31 -39.38
CA GLU A 9 17.42 21.85 -39.31
C GLU A 9 18.67 21.48 -38.48
N ILE A 10 19.72 22.31 -38.53
CA ILE A 10 20.96 22.05 -37.76
C ILE A 10 20.73 22.21 -36.25
N VAL A 11 19.91 23.18 -35.82
CA VAL A 11 19.60 23.38 -34.39
C VAL A 11 18.78 22.22 -33.83
N THR A 12 17.89 21.61 -34.62
CA THR A 12 17.10 20.45 -34.17
C THR A 12 17.92 19.16 -34.15
N ALA A 13 18.87 18.97 -35.06
CA ALA A 13 19.73 17.78 -35.07
C ALA A 13 20.76 17.78 -33.91
N VAL A 14 21.33 18.94 -33.57
CA VAL A 14 22.31 19.05 -32.46
C VAL A 14 21.65 18.88 -31.08
N ALA A 15 20.36 19.21 -30.93
CA ALA A 15 19.65 19.05 -29.66
C ALA A 15 19.38 17.57 -29.29
N ILE A 16 19.39 16.64 -30.26
CA ILE A 16 19.14 15.22 -30.04
C ILE A 16 20.46 14.47 -29.72
N ALA A 17 21.61 14.99 -30.15
CA ALA A 17 22.90 14.31 -29.98
C ALA A 17 23.58 14.54 -28.62
N ASN A 18 23.22 15.59 -27.88
CA ASN A 18 23.88 15.96 -26.61
C ASN A 18 23.11 15.50 -25.35
N ALA A 19 22.17 14.56 -25.48
CA ALA A 19 21.35 14.08 -24.36
C ALA A 19 21.86 12.78 -23.71
N GLU A 20 23.02 12.25 -24.12
CA GLU A 20 23.56 10.99 -23.60
C GLU A 20 24.63 11.16 -22.52
N GLU A 21 25.15 12.37 -22.28
CA GLU A 21 26.08 12.61 -21.18
C GLU A 21 25.66 13.87 -20.44
N GLU A 22 25.00 13.72 -19.29
CA GLU A 22 25.24 14.52 -18.09
C GLU A 22 24.32 14.01 -16.96
N GLY A 23 24.94 13.63 -15.83
CA GLY A 23 24.23 13.31 -14.61
C GLY A 23 23.62 14.57 -14.00
N ILE A 24 22.28 14.64 -13.94
CA ILE A 24 21.57 15.77 -13.34
C ILE A 24 20.84 15.32 -12.07
N THR A 25 21.33 15.81 -10.95
CA THR A 25 20.84 15.66 -9.57
C THR A 25 19.59 16.51 -9.30
N THR A 26 18.46 16.20 -9.93
CA THR A 26 17.16 16.83 -9.60
C THR A 26 15.99 15.86 -9.78
N LEU A 27 15.52 15.24 -8.69
CA LEU A 27 14.13 14.80 -8.40
C LEU A 27 13.25 14.25 -9.56
N ALA A 28 13.80 13.53 -10.54
CA ALA A 28 13.00 12.81 -11.54
C ALA A 28 12.73 11.37 -11.05
N LEU A 29 11.46 11.04 -10.80
CA LEU A 29 11.07 9.66 -10.48
C LEU A 29 11.50 8.74 -11.63
N PRO A 30 12.23 7.64 -11.36
CA PRO A 30 12.66 6.72 -12.41
C PRO A 30 11.44 6.20 -13.18
N THR A 31 11.44 6.39 -14.50
CA THR A 31 10.40 5.83 -15.36
C THR A 31 10.59 4.32 -15.43
N LEU A 32 9.73 3.57 -14.73
CA LEU A 32 9.78 2.11 -14.73
C LEU A 32 9.78 1.58 -16.17
N THR A 33 10.62 0.59 -16.46
CA THR A 33 10.56 -0.14 -17.74
C THR A 33 9.23 -0.88 -17.85
N PRO A 34 8.74 -1.21 -19.07
CA PRO A 34 7.52 -2.01 -19.23
C PRO A 34 7.55 -3.31 -18.42
N GLU A 35 8.71 -3.97 -18.34
CA GLU A 35 8.93 -5.19 -17.56
C GLU A 35 8.80 -4.94 -16.05
N GLN A 36 9.44 -3.89 -15.52
CA GLN A 36 9.32 -3.53 -14.10
C GLN A 36 7.88 -3.16 -13.71
N ARG A 37 7.13 -2.51 -14.62
CA ARG A 37 5.70 -2.25 -14.40
C ARG A 37 4.91 -3.55 -14.34
N ALA A 38 5.15 -4.48 -15.26
CA ALA A 38 4.49 -5.78 -15.28
C ALA A 38 4.75 -6.56 -13.97
N GLU A 39 6.00 -6.58 -13.51
CA GLU A 39 6.35 -7.19 -12.23
C GLU A 39 5.67 -6.50 -11.03
N ALA A 40 5.65 -5.16 -11.02
CA ALA A 40 4.99 -4.40 -9.95
C ALA A 40 3.48 -4.67 -9.91
N LEU A 41 2.85 -4.79 -11.09
CA LEU A 41 1.44 -5.15 -11.22
C LEU A 41 1.18 -6.57 -10.72
N ALA A 42 2.03 -7.53 -11.07
CA ALA A 42 1.94 -8.92 -10.58
C ALA A 42 2.05 -8.96 -9.05
N LYS A 43 3.07 -8.33 -8.47
CA LYS A 43 3.25 -8.22 -7.00
C LYS A 43 2.06 -7.53 -6.33
N ALA A 44 1.47 -6.52 -6.96
CA ALA A 44 0.28 -5.86 -6.44
C ALA A 44 -0.97 -6.75 -6.51
N ALA A 45 -1.12 -7.57 -7.55
CA ALA A 45 -2.20 -8.54 -7.67
C ALA A 45 -2.10 -9.62 -6.59
N GLU A 46 -0.90 -10.18 -6.40
CA GLU A 46 -0.61 -11.14 -5.31
C GLU A 46 -0.94 -10.55 -3.94
N ALA A 47 -0.52 -9.31 -3.66
CA ALA A 47 -0.81 -8.64 -2.40
C ALA A 47 -2.31 -8.42 -2.16
N ARG A 48 -3.08 -8.09 -3.22
CA ARG A 48 -4.55 -7.97 -3.14
C ARG A 48 -5.20 -9.33 -2.87
N LYS A 49 -4.74 -10.38 -3.54
CA LYS A 49 -5.20 -11.76 -3.34
C LYS A 49 -4.95 -12.22 -1.91
N ALA A 50 -3.71 -12.10 -1.41
CA ALA A 50 -3.35 -12.44 -0.04
C ALA A 50 -4.20 -11.68 1.00
N ARG A 51 -4.47 -10.38 0.77
CA ARG A 51 -5.36 -9.62 1.65
C ARG A 51 -6.79 -10.16 1.62
N SER A 52 -7.32 -10.47 0.44
CA SER A 52 -8.68 -11.02 0.33
C SER A 52 -8.82 -12.38 1.03
N GLU A 53 -7.80 -13.24 0.92
CA GLU A 53 -7.74 -14.54 1.58
C GLU A 53 -7.64 -14.40 3.11
N LEU A 54 -6.84 -13.45 3.61
CA LEU A 54 -6.78 -13.10 5.02
C LEU A 54 -8.15 -12.66 5.56
N LEU A 55 -8.86 -11.78 4.85
CA LEU A 55 -10.19 -11.33 5.29
C LEU A 55 -11.21 -12.48 5.23
N ALA A 56 -11.12 -13.34 4.21
CA ALA A 56 -11.97 -14.52 4.10
C ALA A 56 -11.70 -15.54 5.22
N SER A 57 -10.45 -15.75 5.62
CA SER A 57 -10.07 -16.69 6.69
C SER A 57 -10.59 -16.23 8.06
N ILE A 58 -10.60 -14.92 8.31
CA ILE A 58 -11.22 -14.32 9.51
C ILE A 58 -12.74 -14.52 9.46
N LYS A 59 -13.36 -14.21 8.33
CA LYS A 59 -14.82 -14.34 8.14
C LYS A 59 -15.32 -15.77 8.32
N SER A 60 -14.53 -16.76 7.88
CA SER A 60 -14.88 -18.17 8.04
C SER A 60 -14.51 -18.74 9.41
N GLY A 61 -13.93 -17.94 10.31
CA GLY A 61 -13.44 -18.41 11.62
C GLY A 61 -12.20 -19.31 11.58
N LYS A 62 -11.54 -19.44 10.42
CA LYS A 62 -10.28 -20.23 10.29
C LYS A 62 -9.14 -19.57 11.03
N GLN A 63 -9.13 -18.23 11.05
CA GLN A 63 -8.21 -17.44 11.86
C GLN A 63 -8.98 -16.57 12.83
N SER A 64 -8.54 -16.58 14.08
CA SER A 64 -9.08 -15.72 15.12
C SER A 64 -8.41 -14.33 15.06
N ILE A 65 -9.20 -13.28 15.27
CA ILE A 65 -8.75 -11.90 15.10
C ILE A 65 -7.63 -11.51 16.05
N ASP A 66 -7.61 -12.06 17.27
CA ASP A 66 -6.55 -11.90 18.26
C ASP A 66 -5.20 -12.42 17.74
N LYS A 67 -5.18 -13.62 17.14
CA LYS A 67 -3.97 -14.19 16.55
C LYS A 67 -3.49 -13.39 15.35
N VAL A 68 -4.42 -12.89 14.53
CA VAL A 68 -4.10 -12.02 13.38
C VAL A 68 -3.45 -10.74 13.86
N LEU A 69 -4.03 -10.05 14.85
CA LEU A 69 -3.49 -8.79 15.37
C LEU A 69 -2.12 -8.96 16.03
N ASN A 70 -1.87 -10.09 16.70
CA ASN A 70 -0.57 -10.38 17.30
C ASN A 70 0.54 -10.57 16.24
N LYS A 71 0.20 -11.12 15.07
CA LYS A 71 1.13 -11.30 13.94
C LYS A 71 1.29 -10.07 13.07
N ALA A 72 0.65 -8.95 13.40
CA ALA A 72 0.60 -7.78 12.52
C ALA A 72 1.97 -7.12 12.25
N LYS A 73 2.96 -7.31 13.14
CA LYS A 73 4.32 -6.80 12.94
C LYS A 73 5.20 -7.74 12.11
N GLU A 74 4.87 -9.03 12.08
CA GLU A 74 5.64 -10.08 11.41
C GLU A 74 5.15 -10.30 9.98
N ASP A 75 3.83 -10.34 9.80
CA ASP A 75 3.20 -10.59 8.51
C ASP A 75 2.94 -9.27 7.77
N LYS A 76 3.57 -9.12 6.60
CA LYS A 76 3.46 -7.92 5.76
C LYS A 76 2.03 -7.68 5.25
N THR A 77 1.27 -8.73 4.96
CA THR A 77 -0.12 -8.64 4.49
C THR A 77 -1.02 -8.14 5.61
N ILE A 78 -0.90 -8.72 6.81
CA ILE A 78 -1.64 -8.28 7.99
C ILE A 78 -1.25 -6.84 8.33
N GLY A 79 0.05 -6.58 8.47
CA GLY A 79 0.59 -5.29 8.88
C GLY A 79 0.19 -4.14 7.96
N LYS A 80 0.10 -4.40 6.66
CA LYS A 80 -0.36 -3.40 5.67
C LYS A 80 -1.89 -3.29 5.57
N THR A 81 -2.67 -4.11 6.26
CA THR A 81 -4.12 -4.05 6.21
C THR A 81 -4.67 -3.10 7.28
N LYS A 82 -5.73 -2.35 6.95
CA LYS A 82 -6.39 -1.44 7.89
C LYS A 82 -7.04 -2.24 9.02
N VAL A 83 -6.95 -1.74 10.24
CA VAL A 83 -7.58 -2.38 11.42
C VAL A 83 -9.09 -2.46 11.23
N THR A 84 -9.71 -1.40 10.71
CA THR A 84 -11.13 -1.36 10.33
C THR A 84 -11.55 -2.51 9.42
N ALA A 85 -10.73 -2.86 8.43
CA ALA A 85 -11.03 -3.95 7.49
C ALA A 85 -10.94 -5.32 8.17
N LEU A 86 -9.93 -5.54 9.01
CA LEU A 86 -9.76 -6.78 9.77
C LEU A 86 -10.93 -6.99 10.74
N LEU A 87 -11.32 -5.95 11.48
CA LEU A 87 -12.43 -6.03 12.44
C LEU A 87 -13.78 -6.27 11.74
N LYS A 88 -14.05 -5.62 10.61
CA LYS A 88 -15.27 -5.84 9.82
C LYS A 88 -15.37 -7.24 9.20
N ALA A 89 -14.25 -7.96 9.09
CA ALA A 89 -14.26 -9.34 8.61
C ALA A 89 -14.74 -10.32 9.68
N VAL A 90 -14.73 -9.94 10.96
CA VAL A 90 -15.20 -10.78 12.06
C VAL A 90 -16.74 -10.88 12.02
N PRO A 91 -17.31 -12.10 12.02
CA PRO A 91 -18.76 -12.28 12.09
C PRO A 91 -19.36 -11.56 13.31
N GLY A 92 -20.40 -10.75 13.10
CA GLY A 92 -21.08 -10.01 14.17
C GLY A 92 -20.52 -8.61 14.47
N LEU A 93 -19.39 -8.21 13.85
CA LEU A 93 -18.84 -6.85 13.93
C LEU A 93 -19.22 -6.01 12.70
N GLY A 94 -20.32 -5.28 12.81
CA GLY A 94 -20.75 -4.29 11.80
C GLY A 94 -19.99 -2.96 11.92
N ALA A 95 -20.19 -2.08 10.94
CA ALA A 95 -19.50 -0.78 10.88
C ALA A 95 -19.66 0.07 12.16
N VAL A 96 -20.85 0.08 12.76
CA VAL A 96 -21.14 0.83 14.00
C VAL A 96 -20.33 0.29 15.18
N LYS A 97 -20.34 -1.03 15.40
CA LYS A 97 -19.58 -1.66 16.49
C LYS A 97 -18.08 -1.45 16.33
N VAL A 98 -17.59 -1.56 15.09
CA VAL A 98 -16.17 -1.33 14.78
C VAL A 98 -15.79 0.13 15.06
N ALA A 99 -16.61 1.11 14.67
CA ALA A 99 -16.33 2.51 14.97
C ALA A 99 -16.28 2.77 16.49
N ALA A 100 -17.25 2.24 17.24
CA ALA A 100 -17.28 2.37 18.71
C ALA A 100 -16.07 1.72 19.39
N LEU A 101 -15.64 0.53 18.96
CA LEU A 101 -14.44 -0.13 19.51
C LEU A 101 -13.17 0.69 19.26
N LEU A 102 -13.03 1.27 18.06
CA LEU A 102 -11.87 2.08 17.71
C LEU A 102 -11.83 3.39 18.51
N GLU A 103 -12.98 4.02 18.72
CA GLU A 103 -13.10 5.20 19.57
C GLU A 103 -12.74 4.88 21.03
N GLN A 104 -13.32 3.82 21.59
CA GLN A 104 -13.04 3.37 22.97
C GLN A 104 -11.55 3.05 23.21
N THR A 105 -10.86 2.53 22.20
CA THR A 105 -9.44 2.15 22.27
C THR A 105 -8.49 3.25 21.81
N GLY A 106 -9.01 4.41 21.38
CA GLY A 106 -8.21 5.52 20.88
C GLY A 106 -7.42 5.18 19.60
N ILE A 107 -7.99 4.33 18.74
CA ILE A 107 -7.37 3.90 17.47
C ILE A 107 -8.00 4.68 16.32
N ASP A 108 -7.15 5.34 15.54
CA ASP A 108 -7.57 6.03 14.32
C ASP A 108 -8.15 5.05 13.26
N PRO A 109 -9.26 5.39 12.58
CA PRO A 109 -9.91 4.48 11.61
C PRO A 109 -9.07 4.14 10.37
N ASP A 110 -8.09 4.99 10.04
CA ASP A 110 -7.13 4.77 8.95
C ASP A 110 -5.86 4.03 9.40
N ARG A 111 -5.74 3.73 10.70
CA ARG A 111 -4.63 2.95 11.26
C ARG A 111 -4.53 1.58 10.59
N ARG A 112 -3.29 1.18 10.28
CA ARG A 112 -2.93 -0.16 9.82
C ARG A 112 -2.46 -1.03 10.98
N ALA A 113 -2.62 -2.34 10.85
CA ALA A 113 -2.34 -3.28 11.94
C ALA A 113 -0.89 -3.21 12.45
N ALA A 114 0.10 -3.01 11.57
CA ALA A 114 1.50 -2.86 11.97
C ALA A 114 1.77 -1.58 12.80
N GLY A 115 0.91 -0.56 12.67
CA GLY A 115 1.00 0.70 13.39
C GLY A 115 0.31 0.69 14.75
N LEU A 116 -0.26 -0.45 15.18
CA LEU A 116 -0.82 -0.57 16.52
C LEU A 116 0.30 -0.64 17.56
N GLY A 117 0.28 0.31 18.50
CA GLY A 117 1.07 0.19 19.72
C GLY A 117 0.66 -1.04 20.52
N GLU A 118 1.55 -1.53 21.38
CA GLU A 118 1.29 -2.69 22.24
C GLU A 118 0.02 -2.53 23.08
N ARG A 119 -0.07 -1.41 23.80
CA ARG A 119 -1.25 -1.07 24.62
C ARG A 119 -2.54 -0.99 23.81
N GLN A 120 -2.49 -0.43 22.60
CA GLN A 120 -3.65 -0.34 21.70
C GLN A 120 -4.09 -1.73 21.22
N ARG A 121 -3.13 -2.59 20.88
CA ARG A 121 -3.40 -3.98 20.46
C ARG A 121 -4.03 -4.77 21.60
N GLU A 122 -3.47 -4.70 22.80
CA GLU A 122 -4.00 -5.37 23.99
C GLU A 122 -5.40 -4.88 24.36
N ALA A 123 -5.61 -3.56 24.40
CA ALA A 123 -6.92 -2.97 24.67
C ALA A 123 -7.96 -3.40 23.64
N LEU A 124 -7.60 -3.43 22.35
CA LEU A 124 -8.48 -3.90 21.29
C LEU A 124 -8.81 -5.38 21.42
N ILE A 125 -7.82 -6.23 21.71
CA ILE A 125 -8.05 -7.68 21.92
C ILE A 125 -8.93 -7.90 23.15
N GLN A 126 -8.76 -7.11 24.21
CA GLN A 126 -9.58 -7.20 25.41
C GLN A 126 -11.03 -6.77 25.16
N ALA A 127 -11.25 -5.71 24.39
CA ALA A 127 -12.58 -5.21 24.04
C ALA A 127 -13.34 -6.12 23.06
N LEU A 128 -12.66 -7.08 22.42
CA LEU A 128 -13.23 -8.07 21.50
C LEU A 128 -13.70 -9.36 22.18
N LYS A 129 -13.36 -9.56 23.46
CA LYS A 129 -13.82 -10.69 24.27
C LYS A 129 -15.20 -10.41 24.85
#